data_AF-A0A443RV48-F1
#
_entry.id   AF-A0A443RV48-F1
#
_cell.length_a   1.000
_cell.length_b   1.000
_cell.length_c   1.000
_cell.angle_alpha   90.00
_cell.angle_beta   90.00
_cell.angle_gamma   90.00
#
_symmetry.space_group_name_H-M   'P 1'
#
loop_
_entity.id
_entity.type
_entity.pdbx_description
1 polymer ?
#
loop_
_entity_poly.entity_id
_entity_poly.type
_entity_poly.pdbx_seq_one_letter_code
_entity_poly.pdbx_strand_id
1 'polypeptide(L)'
;MLSVKSVEQMNFIYVLAKDQNHTGVWLSASRVEAEDSKFVWNDGSELEYSNWGSIWPSNDTERKCVVFSRLHGKWNDAKCTESYEFN
;
A
#
# COMPACT_ATOMS: atom_id res chain seq x y z
N MET A 1 7.33 -0.52 -8.36
CA MET A 1 6.38 -0.75 -7.26
C MET A 1 6.81 -2.00 -6.52
N LEU A 2 6.62 -2.06 -5.20
CA LEU A 2 7.18 -3.11 -4.32
C LEU A 2 6.08 -4.06 -3.82
N SER A 3 6.35 -5.36 -3.79
CA SER A 3 5.52 -6.34 -3.09
C SER A 3 6.00 -6.56 -1.66
N VAL A 4 5.07 -6.79 -0.73
CA VAL A 4 5.38 -7.01 0.68
C VAL A 4 4.67 -8.27 1.16
N LYS A 5 5.45 -9.31 1.41
CA LYS A 5 4.98 -10.66 1.75
C LYS A 5 5.37 -11.06 3.17
N SER A 6 6.08 -10.21 3.91
CA SER A 6 6.47 -10.50 5.30
C SER A 6 6.67 -9.23 6.14
N VAL A 7 6.72 -9.41 7.46
CA VAL A 7 7.01 -8.35 8.43
C VAL A 7 8.42 -7.80 8.24
N GLU A 8 9.39 -8.64 7.88
CA GLU A 8 10.79 -8.24 7.65
C GLU A 8 10.90 -7.31 6.44
N GLN A 9 10.20 -7.64 5.35
CA GLN A 9 10.13 -6.78 4.17
C GLN A 9 9.44 -5.45 4.49
N MET A 10 8.39 -5.50 5.30
CA MET A 10 7.69 -4.30 5.76
C MET A 10 8.61 -3.39 6.60
N ASN A 11 9.37 -3.98 7.53
CA ASN A 11 10.34 -3.24 8.35
C ASN A 11 11.46 -2.63 7.51
N PHE A 12 11.95 -3.35 6.50
CA PHE A 12 12.95 -2.81 5.59
C PHE A 12 12.43 -1.59 4.81
N ILE A 13 11.21 -1.67 4.28
CA ILE A 13 10.55 -0.54 3.59
C ILE A 13 10.36 0.63 4.56
N TYR A 14 9.94 0.37 5.81
CA TYR A 14 9.79 1.40 6.83
C TYR A 14 11.11 2.13 7.08
N VAL A 15 12.21 1.39 7.24
CA VAL A 15 13.55 1.96 7.46
C VAL A 15 13.98 2.80 6.25
N LEU A 16 13.87 2.28 5.03
CA LEU A 16 14.23 3.01 3.81
C LEU A 16 13.39 4.27 3.61
N ALA A 17 12.10 4.22 3.90
CA ALA A 17 11.19 5.34 3.74
C ALA A 17 11.40 6.42 4.81
N LYS A 18 11.93 6.07 5.99
CA LYS A 18 12.08 7.00 7.13
C LYS A 18 12.96 8.21 6.78
N ASP A 19 14.01 7.98 6.01
CA ASP A 19 15.02 8.98 5.64
C ASP A 19 14.68 9.74 4.35
N GLN A 20 13.51 9.49 3.78
CA GLN A 20 13.05 10.15 2.56
C GLN A 20 12.10 11.31 2.87
N ASN A 21 12.11 12.32 2.00
CA ASN A 21 11.20 13.47 2.07
C ASN A 21 9.82 13.16 1.48
N HIS A 22 9.27 11.99 1.82
CA HIS A 22 7.99 11.49 1.31
C HIS A 22 6.97 11.27 2.40
N THR A 23 5.70 11.35 2.03
CA THR A 23 4.57 10.98 2.88
C THR A 23 4.27 9.47 2.83
N GLY A 24 4.70 8.76 1.78
CA GLY A 24 4.49 7.32 1.63
C GLY A 24 5.21 6.68 0.46
N VAL A 25 5.02 5.37 0.29
CA VAL A 25 5.62 4.55 -0.78
C VAL A 25 4.54 3.70 -1.45
N TRP A 26 4.44 3.79 -2.78
CA TRP A 26 3.54 2.95 -3.56
C TRP A 26 3.94 1.48 -3.53
N LEU A 27 2.99 0.62 -3.17
CA LEU A 27 3.11 -0.82 -3.21
C LEU A 27 2.52 -1.34 -4.52
N SER A 28 2.98 -2.51 -4.97
CA SER A 28 2.52 -3.12 -6.22
C SER A 28 1.21 -3.88 -6.09
N ALA A 29 0.38 -3.56 -5.10
CA ALA A 29 -0.93 -4.16 -4.94
C ALA A 29 -2.01 -3.24 -5.48
N SER A 30 -3.08 -3.83 -6.02
CA SER A 30 -4.24 -3.11 -6.49
C SER A 30 -5.55 -3.81 -6.14
N ARG A 31 -6.63 -3.02 -6.06
CA ARG A 31 -8.00 -3.52 -5.86
C ARG A 31 -8.44 -4.32 -7.08
N VAL A 32 -9.17 -5.42 -6.86
CA VAL A 32 -9.70 -6.28 -7.92
C VAL A 32 -11.04 -5.71 -8.40
N GLU A 33 -11.17 -5.43 -9.71
CA GLU A 33 -12.39 -4.83 -10.29
C GLU A 33 -13.66 -5.66 -10.09
N ALA A 34 -13.54 -7.00 -10.07
CA ALA A 34 -14.68 -7.90 -9.89
C ALA A 34 -15.05 -8.13 -8.42
N GLU A 35 -14.15 -7.78 -7.49
CA GLU A 35 -14.27 -8.03 -6.05
C GLU A 35 -13.75 -6.80 -5.32
N ASP A 36 -14.58 -5.77 -5.19
CA ASP A 36 -14.16 -4.47 -4.66
C ASP A 36 -13.47 -4.56 -3.29
N SER A 37 -13.74 -5.57 -2.46
CA SER A 37 -13.09 -5.75 -1.17
C SER A 37 -11.71 -6.43 -1.23
N LYS A 38 -11.31 -6.96 -2.39
CA LYS A 38 -10.09 -7.76 -2.56
C LYS A 38 -8.97 -6.95 -3.20
N PHE A 39 -7.76 -7.20 -2.70
CA PHE A 39 -6.52 -6.67 -3.25
C PHE A 39 -5.58 -7.82 -3.64
N VAL A 40 -4.84 -7.64 -4.73
CA VAL A 40 -3.86 -8.61 -5.24
C VAL A 40 -2.56 -7.92 -5.59
N TRP A 41 -1.46 -8.65 -5.48
CA TRP A 41 -0.18 -8.17 -6.01
C TRP A 41 -0.19 -8.24 -7.53
N ASN A 42 0.47 -7.27 -8.19
CA ASN A 42 0.58 -7.23 -9.65
C ASN A 42 1.34 -8.44 -10.25
N ASP A 43 2.05 -9.22 -9.44
CA ASP A 43 2.67 -10.49 -9.85
C ASP A 43 1.68 -11.67 -9.86
N GLY A 44 0.41 -11.41 -9.52
CA GLY A 44 -0.66 -12.41 -9.45
C GLY A 44 -0.74 -13.16 -8.12
N SER A 45 0.19 -12.92 -7.19
CA SER A 45 0.14 -13.56 -5.86
C SER A 45 -0.92 -12.94 -4.96
N GLU A 46 -1.48 -13.77 -4.09
CA GLU A 46 -2.47 -13.34 -3.11
C GLU A 46 -1.83 -12.49 -2.02
N LEU A 47 -2.65 -11.65 -1.39
CA LEU A 47 -2.24 -10.76 -0.32
C LEU A 47 -2.31 -11.49 1.03
N GLU A 48 -1.46 -12.52 1.18
CA GLU A 48 -1.39 -13.37 2.39
C GLU A 48 -0.92 -12.61 3.64
N TYR A 49 -0.08 -11.59 3.42
CA TYR A 49 0.34 -10.64 4.43
C TYR A 49 -0.27 -9.27 4.13
N SER A 50 -0.80 -8.64 5.18
CA SER A 50 -1.23 -7.25 5.09
C SER A 50 -0.81 -6.46 6.32
N ASN A 51 -0.55 -5.18 6.11
CA ASN A 51 -0.25 -4.23 7.18
C ASN A 51 -1.19 -3.01 7.10
N TRP A 52 -2.46 -3.27 6.79
CA TRP A 52 -3.49 -2.23 6.71
C TRP A 52 -3.62 -1.42 8.00
N GLY A 53 -3.90 -0.13 7.86
CA GLY A 53 -4.36 0.68 8.98
C GLY A 53 -5.78 0.27 9.39
N SER A 54 -6.17 0.55 10.63
CA SER A 54 -7.42 0.04 11.22
C SER A 54 -8.71 0.44 10.49
N ILE A 55 -8.68 1.50 9.68
CA ILE A 55 -9.83 2.01 8.91
C ILE A 55 -9.68 1.76 7.41
N TRP A 56 -8.68 0.97 7.02
CA TRP A 56 -8.31 0.69 5.64
C TRP A 56 -8.31 -0.84 5.38
N PRO A 57 -8.51 -1.30 4.14
CA PRO A 57 -8.88 -0.49 2.98
C PRO A 57 -10.28 0.13 3.14
N SER A 58 -10.54 1.23 2.43
CA SER A 58 -11.86 1.86 2.43
C SER A 58 -12.85 1.16 1.50
N ASN A 59 -14.13 1.52 1.64
CA ASN A 59 -15.19 1.11 0.71
C ASN A 59 -15.26 2.00 -0.54
N ASP A 60 -14.34 2.95 -0.74
CA ASP A 60 -14.27 3.75 -1.96
C ASP A 60 -13.61 2.93 -3.07
N THR A 61 -14.43 2.49 -4.03
CA THR A 61 -14.01 1.62 -5.14
C THR A 61 -13.07 2.33 -6.13
N GLU A 62 -13.01 3.66 -6.10
CA GLU A 62 -12.06 4.45 -6.90
C GLU A 62 -10.65 4.42 -6.31
N ARG A 63 -10.49 4.02 -5.04
CA ARG A 63 -9.19 3.88 -4.38
C ARG A 63 -8.62 2.49 -4.67
N LYS A 64 -8.00 2.38 -5.85
CA LYS A 64 -7.54 1.12 -6.41
C LYS A 64 -6.08 0.77 -6.14
N CYS A 65 -5.26 1.71 -5.69
CA CYS A 65 -3.83 1.49 -5.44
C CYS A 65 -3.51 1.43 -3.95
N VAL A 66 -2.40 0.78 -3.59
CA VAL A 66 -1.98 0.62 -2.18
C VAL A 66 -0.72 1.43 -1.91
N VAL A 67 -0.75 2.22 -0.83
CA VAL A 67 0.39 3.01 -0.38
C VAL A 67 0.75 2.62 1.06
N PHE A 68 2.04 2.52 1.33
CA PHE A 68 2.57 2.55 2.69
C PHE A 68 2.65 4.00 3.17
N SER A 69 1.96 4.33 4.26
CA SER A 69 2.06 5.62 4.93
C SER A 69 3.25 5.64 5.89
N ARG A 70 4.20 6.55 5.65
CA ARG A 70 5.35 6.76 6.54
C ARG A 70 4.92 7.29 7.91
N LEU A 71 3.88 8.14 7.92
CA LEU A 71 3.34 8.73 9.15
C LEU A 71 2.78 7.66 10.10
N HIS A 72 2.05 6.68 9.56
CA HIS A 72 1.37 5.67 10.37
C HIS A 72 2.11 4.35 10.45
N GLY A 73 3.10 4.10 9.59
CA GLY A 73 3.77 2.80 9.51
C GLY A 73 2.85 1.68 8.97
N LYS A 74 1.75 2.04 8.31
CA LYS A 74 0.65 1.15 7.88
C LYS A 74 0.25 1.44 6.44
N TRP A 75 -0.53 0.54 5.85
CA TRP A 75 -1.03 0.68 4.48
C TRP A 75 -2.40 1.35 4.45
N ASN A 76 -2.66 2.07 3.38
CA ASN A 76 -3.99 2.53 3.00
C ASN A 76 -4.17 2.38 1.49
N ASP A 77 -5.40 2.16 1.06
CA ASP A 77 -5.78 2.31 -0.34
C ASP A 77 -5.82 3.79 -0.70
N ALA A 78 -5.60 4.11 -1.96
CA ALA A 78 -5.51 5.46 -2.52
C ALA A 78 -5.97 5.46 -3.98
N LYS A 79 -6.43 6.63 -4.47
CA LYS A 79 -6.62 6.79 -5.90
C LYS A 79 -5.25 6.74 -6.57
N CYS A 80 -5.12 5.97 -7.63
CA CYS A 80 -3.84 5.77 -8.32
C CYS A 80 -3.25 7.06 -8.92
N THR A 81 -4.08 8.10 -9.04
CA THR A 81 -3.71 9.43 -9.54
C THR A 81 -3.25 10.39 -8.45
N GLU A 82 -3.29 9.99 -7.17
CA GLU A 82 -2.77 10.81 -6.08
C GLU A 82 -1.25 10.97 -6.20
N SER A 83 -0.76 12.19 -6.04
CA SER A 83 0.67 12.44 -5.92
C SER A 83 1.08 12.35 -4.47
N TYR A 84 1.78 11.29 -4.09
CA TYR A 84 2.52 11.22 -2.83
C TYR A 84 3.89 11.87 -3.08
N GLU A 85 3.91 13.22 -3.12
CA GLU A 85 5.09 13.99 -3.55
C GLU A 85 6.24 13.98 -2.53
N PHE A 86 7.45 14.06 -3.10
CA PHE A 86 8.68 14.55 -2.47
C PHE A 86 8.43 15.99 -2.05
N ASN A 87 8.31 16.26 -0.77
CA ASN A 87 8.34 17.63 -0.25
C ASN A 87 9.61 17.81 0.52
#